data_AF-A0A9D1KC40-F1
#
_entry.id   AF-A0A9D1KC40-F1
#
_cell.length_a   1.000
_cell.length_b   1.000
_cell.length_c   1.000
_cell.angle_alpha   90.00
_cell.angle_beta   90.00
_cell.angle_gamma   90.00
#
_symmetry.space_group_name_H-M   'P 1'
#
loop_
_entity.id
_entity.type
_entity.pdbx_description
1 polymer ?
#
loop_
_entity_poly.entity_id
_entity_poly.type
_entity_poly.pdbx_seq_one_letter_code
_entity_poly.pdbx_strand_id
1 'polypeptide(L)'
;MELKEGMYVRFNYHRVTVPIQIAKIKEKYYDEMEKYYYYLTDNGLIISEENIIKPSENILDLIEVGDYVNGKRVYNISIVDGLKYLDVEVEDYLSDMPFINADQITSIVTKEQFSSMKYEVK
;
A
#
# COMPACT_ATOMS: atom_id res chain seq x y z
N MET A 1 5.26 7.66 -16.67
CA MET A 1 4.38 8.42 -15.75
C MET A 1 5.28 9.28 -14.89
N GLU A 2 4.95 10.54 -14.62
CA GLU A 2 5.81 11.41 -13.81
C GLU A 2 5.48 11.25 -12.32
N LEU A 3 6.40 10.69 -11.53
CA LEU A 3 6.25 10.54 -10.08
C LEU A 3 6.51 11.87 -9.37
N LYS A 4 5.66 12.19 -8.41
CA LYS A 4 5.66 13.46 -7.67
C LYS A 4 5.49 13.24 -6.17
N GLU A 5 5.97 14.21 -5.40
CA GLU A 5 5.67 14.30 -3.97
C GLU A 5 4.16 14.24 -3.73
N GLY A 6 3.75 13.53 -2.69
CA GLY A 6 2.36 13.36 -2.32
C GLY A 6 1.67 12.14 -2.95
N MET A 7 2.22 11.56 -4.01
CA MET A 7 1.69 10.32 -4.57
C MET A 7 1.94 9.12 -3.66
N TYR A 8 1.06 8.13 -3.70
CA TYR A 8 1.26 6.84 -3.07
C TYR A 8 1.90 5.86 -4.04
N VAL A 9 2.66 4.91 -3.51
CA VAL A 9 3.35 3.87 -4.26
C VAL A 9 3.22 2.51 -3.58
N ARG A 10 2.86 1.47 -4.34
CA ARG A 10 3.11 0.06 -4.00
C ARG A 10 4.47 -0.29 -4.61
N PHE A 11 5.40 -0.78 -3.80
CA PHE A 11 6.77 -1.01 -4.25
C PHE A 11 7.36 -2.29 -3.65
N ASN A 12 8.29 -2.87 -4.39
CA ASN A 12 9.13 -3.96 -3.95
C ASN A 12 10.54 -3.43 -3.72
N TYR A 13 10.96 -3.36 -2.46
CA TYR A 13 12.30 -2.93 -2.13
C TYR A 13 13.24 -4.12 -2.24
N HIS A 14 14.07 -4.15 -3.28
CA HIS A 14 14.88 -5.32 -3.67
C HIS A 14 16.01 -5.66 -2.68
N ARG A 15 16.06 -5.05 -1.50
CA ARG A 15 16.87 -5.57 -0.40
C ARG A 15 16.17 -6.80 0.17
N VAL A 16 16.93 -7.89 0.26
CA VAL A 16 16.53 -9.31 0.42
C VAL A 16 15.53 -9.64 1.54
N THR A 17 15.12 -8.68 2.36
CA THR A 17 14.30 -8.89 3.56
C THR A 17 13.09 -7.97 3.68
N VAL A 18 12.86 -7.06 2.73
CA VAL A 18 11.74 -6.11 2.82
C VAL A 18 10.59 -6.57 1.91
N PRO A 19 9.46 -7.06 2.48
CA PRO A 19 8.29 -7.42 1.68
C PRO A 19 7.70 -6.19 0.95
N ILE A 20 6.85 -6.44 -0.05
CA ILE A 20 6.13 -5.37 -0.79
C ILE A 20 5.38 -4.48 0.21
N GLN A 21 5.48 -3.16 0.05
CA GLN A 21 4.80 -2.19 0.92
C GLN A 21 4.05 -1.16 0.12
N ILE A 22 3.18 -0.42 0.81
CA ILE A 22 2.57 0.80 0.31
C ILE A 22 3.05 1.97 1.18
N ALA A 23 3.46 3.06 0.54
CA ALA A 23 3.91 4.27 1.23
C ALA A 23 3.61 5.52 0.40
N LYS A 24 3.69 6.69 1.02
CA LYS A 24 3.56 7.99 0.36
C LYS A 24 4.94 8.55 0.04
N ILE A 25 5.13 9.11 -1.16
CA ILE A 25 6.34 9.85 -1.52
C ILE A 25 6.35 11.17 -0.75
N LYS A 26 7.37 11.39 0.09
CA LYS A 26 7.61 12.66 0.78
C LYS A 26 8.49 13.59 -0.02
N GLU A 27 9.57 13.05 -0.60
CA GLU A 27 10.58 13.88 -1.28
C GLU A 27 11.12 13.14 -2.49
N LYS A 28 11.46 13.91 -3.52
CA LYS A 28 12.12 13.45 -4.74
C LYS A 28 13.45 14.17 -4.86
N TYR A 29 14.53 13.43 -5.07
CA TYR A 29 15.84 14.01 -5.33
C TYR A 29 16.58 13.26 -6.43
N TYR A 30 17.45 13.98 -7.11
CA TYR A 30 18.27 13.45 -8.20
C TYR A 30 19.67 13.16 -7.68
N ASP A 31 20.14 11.93 -7.85
CA ASP A 31 21.52 11.57 -7.56
C ASP A 31 22.37 11.83 -8.81
N GLU A 32 23.32 12.77 -8.71
CA GLU A 32 24.19 13.14 -9.82
C GLU A 32 25.19 12.04 -10.21
N MET A 33 25.61 11.20 -9.25
CA MET A 33 26.59 10.15 -9.47
C MET A 33 25.95 8.97 -10.22
N GLU A 34 24.80 8.51 -9.72
CA GLU A 34 24.05 7.41 -10.31
C GLU A 34 23.21 7.85 -11.53
N LYS A 35 22.94 9.16 -11.65
CA LYS A 35 22.07 9.76 -12.69
C LYS A 35 20.64 9.22 -12.67
N TYR A 36 20.12 8.95 -11.47
CA TYR A 36 18.76 8.46 -11.25
C TYR A 36 18.02 9.32 -10.23
N TYR A 37 16.68 9.28 -10.30
CA TYR A 37 15.83 9.82 -9.24
C TYR A 37 15.60 8.80 -8.15
N TYR A 38 15.72 9.26 -6.91
CA TYR A 38 15.31 8.55 -5.71
C TYR A 38 14.14 9.27 -5.04
N TYR A 39 13.36 8.48 -4.32
CA TYR A 39 12.14 8.91 -3.64
C TYR A 39 12.22 8.49 -2.18
N LEU A 40 12.17 9.46 -1.27
CA LEU A 40 12.03 9.21 0.16
C LEU A 40 10.54 9.02 0.47
N THR A 41 10.19 7.90 1.09
CA THR A 41 8.81 7.57 1.47
C THR A 41 8.53 7.87 2.95
N ASP A 42 7.25 7.93 3.32
CA ASP A 42 6.79 8.25 4.67
C ASP A 42 7.07 7.18 5.74
N ASN A 43 7.31 5.94 5.32
CA ASN A 43 7.87 4.89 6.16
C ASN A 43 9.42 4.92 6.26
N GLY A 44 10.07 5.96 5.74
CA GLY A 44 11.51 6.19 5.88
C GLY A 44 12.41 5.39 4.92
N LEU A 45 11.84 4.77 3.89
CA LEU A 45 12.60 4.05 2.86
C LEU A 45 12.98 4.99 1.71
N ILE A 46 14.13 4.72 1.11
CA ILE A 46 14.59 5.38 -0.12
C ILE A 46 14.42 4.37 -1.25
N ILE A 47 13.59 4.68 -2.22
CA ILE A 47 13.28 3.80 -3.35
C ILE A 47 13.64 4.48 -4.67
N SER A 48 13.97 3.68 -5.68
CA SER A 48 14.14 4.10 -7.07
C SER A 48 12.90 3.75 -7.90
N GLU A 49 12.79 4.28 -9.12
CA GLU A 49 11.64 3.99 -10.01
C GLU A 49 11.48 2.50 -10.31
N GLU A 50 12.59 1.77 -10.43
CA GLU A 50 12.64 0.31 -10.61
C GLU A 50 12.03 -0.49 -9.44
N ASN A 51 11.91 0.10 -8.25
CA ASN A 51 11.27 -0.55 -7.11
C ASN A 51 9.74 -0.40 -7.16
N ILE A 52 9.23 0.59 -7.87
CA ILE A 52 7.81 0.94 -7.86
C ILE A 52 7.04 -0.03 -8.75
N ILE A 53 6.13 -0.79 -8.15
CA ILE A 53 5.21 -1.70 -8.86
C ILE A 53 4.06 -0.88 -9.45
N LYS A 54 3.47 -0.01 -8.62
CA LYS A 54 2.31 0.79 -9.00
C LYS A 54 2.28 2.10 -8.22
N PRO A 55 2.20 3.24 -8.90
CA PRO A 55 1.92 4.53 -8.28
C PRO A 55 0.43 4.94 -8.45
N SER A 56 -0.10 5.75 -7.52
CA SER A 56 -1.40 6.41 -7.67
C SER A 56 -1.50 7.66 -6.80
N GLU A 57 -2.33 8.62 -7.20
CA GLU A 57 -2.74 9.75 -6.36
C GLU A 57 -3.75 9.32 -5.28
N ASN A 58 -4.48 8.21 -5.51
CA ASN A 58 -5.43 7.64 -4.56
C ASN A 58 -4.91 6.32 -3.99
N ILE A 59 -4.80 6.26 -2.66
CA ILE A 59 -4.33 5.09 -1.92
C ILE A 59 -5.13 3.82 -2.23
N LEU A 60 -6.45 3.94 -2.47
CA LEU A 60 -7.32 2.81 -2.79
C LEU A 60 -6.93 2.10 -4.08
N ASP A 61 -6.22 2.76 -4.99
CA ASP A 61 -5.76 2.13 -6.23
C ASP A 61 -4.61 1.16 -6.04
N LEU A 62 -3.92 1.24 -4.90
CA LEU A 62 -2.76 0.42 -4.58
C LEU A 62 -3.11 -0.81 -3.76
N ILE A 63 -4.27 -0.79 -3.11
CA ILE A 63 -4.75 -1.87 -2.25
C ILE A 63 -5.24 -3.02 -3.13
N GLU A 64 -4.86 -4.23 -2.75
CA GLU A 64 -5.21 -5.47 -3.42
C GLU A 64 -5.99 -6.40 -2.48
N VAL A 65 -6.76 -7.32 -3.06
CA VAL A 65 -7.40 -8.40 -2.29
C VAL A 65 -6.33 -9.21 -1.55
N GLY A 66 -6.59 -9.47 -0.27
CA GLY A 66 -5.69 -10.13 0.67
C GLY A 66 -4.85 -9.17 1.53
N ASP A 67 -4.73 -7.89 1.15
CA ASP A 67 -4.14 -6.89 2.03
C ASP A 67 -5.02 -6.70 3.28
N TYR A 68 -4.44 -6.16 4.34
CA TYR A 68 -5.13 -5.85 5.59
C TYR A 68 -5.19 -4.34 5.76
N VAL A 69 -6.40 -3.81 5.91
CA VAL A 69 -6.65 -2.38 6.08
C VAL A 69 -7.35 -2.18 7.40
N ASN A 70 -6.79 -1.33 8.26
CA ASN A 70 -7.23 -1.17 9.66
C ASN A 70 -7.32 -2.52 10.41
N GLY A 71 -6.40 -3.43 10.12
CA GLY A 71 -6.36 -4.78 10.70
C GLY A 71 -7.36 -5.78 10.10
N LYS A 72 -8.24 -5.35 9.19
CA LYS A 72 -9.26 -6.21 8.55
C LYS A 72 -8.79 -6.65 7.16
N ARG A 73 -8.91 -7.95 6.86
CA ARG A 73 -8.51 -8.49 5.56
C ARG A 73 -9.47 -8.05 4.48
N VAL A 74 -8.96 -7.46 3.41
CA VAL A 74 -9.72 -7.11 2.21
C VAL A 74 -10.02 -8.39 1.44
N TYR A 75 -11.29 -8.75 1.30
CA TYR A 75 -11.70 -9.92 0.51
C TYR A 75 -12.26 -9.55 -0.85
N ASN A 76 -12.73 -8.31 -1.04
CA ASN A 76 -13.21 -7.80 -2.33
C ASN A 76 -12.98 -6.28 -2.44
N ILE A 77 -13.01 -5.77 -3.68
CA ILE A 77 -12.91 -4.34 -3.98
C ILE A 77 -14.10 -4.00 -4.88
N SER A 78 -15.01 -3.19 -4.35
CA SER A 78 -16.27 -2.84 -5.00
C SER A 78 -16.23 -1.42 -5.60
N ILE A 79 -16.97 -1.22 -6.68
CA ILE A 79 -17.18 0.11 -7.28
C ILE A 79 -18.68 0.38 -7.31
N VAL A 80 -19.12 1.40 -6.58
CA VAL A 80 -20.52 1.83 -6.49
C VAL A 80 -20.59 3.30 -6.82
N ASP A 81 -21.38 3.67 -7.82
CA ASP A 81 -21.51 5.06 -8.32
C ASP A 81 -20.17 5.71 -8.69
N GLY A 82 -19.22 4.92 -9.21
CA GLY A 82 -17.87 5.38 -9.57
C GLY A 82 -16.92 5.56 -8.38
N LEU A 83 -17.39 5.32 -7.15
CA LEU A 83 -16.57 5.34 -5.94
C LEU A 83 -16.08 3.94 -5.59
N LYS A 84 -14.81 3.85 -5.20
CA LYS A 84 -14.14 2.60 -4.86
C LYS A 84 -14.24 2.35 -3.36
N TYR A 85 -14.59 1.12 -3.00
CA TYR A 85 -14.72 0.65 -1.62
C TYR A 85 -13.96 -0.66 -1.44
N LEU A 86 -13.44 -0.88 -0.23
CA LEU A 86 -12.79 -2.12 0.16
C LEU A 86 -13.77 -2.92 1.02
N ASP A 87 -14.15 -4.10 0.56
CA ASP A 87 -14.96 -5.00 1.37
C ASP A 87 -14.02 -5.83 2.24
N VAL A 88 -14.23 -5.78 3.56
CA VAL A 88 -13.30 -6.33 4.55
C VAL A 88 -13.96 -7.37 5.45
N GLU A 89 -13.18 -8.36 5.88
CA GLU A 89 -13.63 -9.39 6.82
C GLU A 89 -14.01 -8.72 8.16
N VAL A 90 -15.22 -9.05 8.64
CA VAL A 90 -15.76 -8.58 9.91
C VAL A 90 -16.01 -9.78 10.80
N GLU A 91 -15.70 -9.65 12.09
CA GLU A 91 -15.95 -10.73 13.07
C GLU A 91 -17.44 -10.84 13.41
N ASP A 92 -18.18 -9.74 13.34
CA ASP A 92 -19.61 -9.70 13.65
C ASP A 92 -20.40 -8.87 12.63
N TYR A 93 -21.15 -9.54 11.76
CA TYR A 93 -21.93 -8.92 10.66
C TYR A 93 -22.98 -7.90 11.14
N LEU A 94 -23.33 -7.91 12.42
CA LEU A 94 -24.39 -7.07 13.00
C LEU A 94 -23.89 -5.72 13.52
N SER A 95 -22.57 -5.51 13.68
CA SER A 95 -22.03 -4.29 14.29
C SER A 95 -21.06 -3.49 13.42
N ASP A 96 -20.45 -4.12 12.43
CA ASP A 96 -19.42 -3.48 11.61
C ASP A 96 -19.93 -3.15 10.20
N MET A 97 -19.68 -1.91 9.75
CA MET A 97 -19.74 -1.61 8.32
C MET A 97 -18.67 -2.45 7.62
N PRO A 98 -19.03 -3.35 6.68
CA PRO A 98 -18.08 -4.25 6.04
C PRO A 98 -17.30 -3.58 4.91
N PHE A 99 -17.32 -2.25 4.83
CA PHE A 99 -16.66 -1.49 3.78
C PHE A 99 -15.82 -0.34 4.32
N ILE A 100 -14.68 -0.10 3.68
CA ILE A 100 -13.75 0.99 3.99
C ILE A 100 -13.59 1.87 2.74
N ASN A 101 -13.76 3.18 2.89
CA ASN A 101 -13.41 4.18 1.89
C ASN A 101 -12.03 4.82 2.18
N ALA A 102 -11.55 5.68 1.28
CA ALA A 102 -10.21 6.27 1.39
C ALA A 102 -9.99 7.03 2.71
N ASP A 103 -10.98 7.80 3.17
CA ASP A 103 -10.88 8.66 4.35
C ASP A 103 -10.86 7.88 5.67
N GLN A 104 -11.32 6.63 5.64
CA GLN A 104 -11.33 5.74 6.80
C GLN A 104 -10.02 4.96 6.97
N ILE A 105 -9.08 5.04 6.02
CA ILE A 105 -7.83 4.28 6.07
C ILE A 105 -6.86 4.92 7.08
N THR A 106 -6.45 4.14 8.06
CA THR A 106 -5.48 4.55 9.09
C THR A 106 -4.23 3.67 9.11
N SER A 107 -4.34 2.42 8.65
CA SER A 107 -3.21 1.50 8.53
C SER A 107 -3.42 0.50 7.38
N ILE A 108 -2.31 0.10 6.76
CA ILE A 108 -2.28 -0.90 5.70
C ILE A 108 -1.12 -1.85 5.97
N VAL A 109 -1.37 -3.16 5.86
CA VAL A 109 -0.36 -4.21 5.80
C VAL A 109 -0.62 -5.00 4.53
N THR A 110 0.34 -5.05 3.62
CA THR A 110 0.17 -5.85 2.40
C THR A 110 0.10 -7.33 2.73
N LYS A 111 -0.54 -8.13 1.88
CA LYS A 111 -0.54 -9.60 2.04
C LYS A 111 0.88 -10.18 2.09
N GLU A 112 1.82 -9.58 1.36
CA GLU A 112 3.23 -9.99 1.39
C GLU A 112 3.89 -9.68 2.73
N GLN A 113 3.64 -8.49 3.30
CA GLN A 113 4.09 -8.12 4.65
C GLN A 113 3.50 -9.07 5.70
N PHE A 114 2.19 -9.31 5.63
CA PHE A 114 1.53 -10.21 6.58
C PHE A 114 2.13 -11.62 6.50
N SER A 115 2.32 -12.14 5.28
CA SER A 115 2.90 -13.46 5.07
C SER A 115 4.38 -13.57 5.48
N SER A 116 5.16 -12.49 5.44
CA SER A 116 6.56 -12.52 5.87
C SER A 116 6.71 -12.47 7.39
N MET A 117 5.74 -11.88 8.09
CA MET A 117 5.74 -11.75 9.56
C MET A 117 5.00 -12.88 10.28
N LYS A 118 4.15 -13.65 9.58
CA LYS A 118 3.30 -14.66 10.23
C LYS A 118 4.15 -15.77 10.87
N TYR A 119 3.72 -16.18 12.06
CA TYR A 119 4.12 -17.45 12.65
C TYR A 119 3.01 -18.47 12.40
N GLU A 120 3.35 -19.60 11.77
CA GLU A 120 2.39 -20.66 11.46
C GLU A 120 2.50 -21.75 12.53
N VAL A 121 1.42 -21.94 13.30
CA VAL A 121 1.32 -23.03 14.28
C VAL A 121 1.04 -24.32 13.53
N LYS A 122 1.82 -25.36 13.84
CA LYS A 122 1.63 -26.72 13.31
C LYS A 122 0.95 -27.62 14.34
#